data_AF-A0A2V8L9V2-F1
#
_entry.id   AF-A0A2V8L9V2-F1
#
_cell.length_a   1.000
_cell.length_b   1.000
_cell.length_c   1.000
_cell.angle_alpha   90.00
_cell.angle_beta   90.00
_cell.angle_gamma   90.00
#
_symmetry.space_group_name_H-M   'P 1'
#
loop_
_entity.id
_entity.type
_entity.pdbx_description
1 polymer ?
#
loop_
_entity_poly.entity_id
_entity_poly.type
_entity_poly.pdbx_seq_one_letter_code
_entity_poly.pdbx_strand_id
1 'polypeptide(L)'
;MHPEIGGQRGTHGYNSAFVLWVYRGILQREPNAPPDNNWDGFKFWVGVLDGTNPDAGDYKYSQVLKGFIVSTEYRSRFGPP
;
A
#
# COMPACT_ATOMS: atom_id res chain seq x y z
N MET A 1 16.12 5.18 -1.00
CA MET A 1 15.67 3.98 -1.73
C MET A 1 15.28 2.93 -0.70
N HIS A 2 14.06 2.37 -0.76
CA HIS A 2 13.69 1.20 0.06
C HIS A 2 14.28 -0.05 -0.62
N PRO A 3 15.22 -0.77 0.01
CA PRO A 3 16.00 -1.83 -0.63
C PRO A 3 15.20 -3.07 -1.04
N GLU A 4 13.99 -3.26 -0.49
CA GLU A 4 13.19 -4.47 -0.71
C GLU A 4 12.27 -4.44 -1.95
N ILE A 5 12.02 -3.26 -2.51
CA ILE A 5 11.04 -3.08 -3.60
C ILE A 5 11.66 -2.72 -4.96
N GLY A 6 12.98 -2.46 -5.02
CA GLY A 6 13.76 -2.30 -6.24
C GLY A 6 13.32 -1.16 -7.19
N GLY A 7 14.26 -0.52 -7.88
CA GLY A 7 13.94 0.41 -8.97
C GLY A 7 13.61 1.85 -8.56
N GLN A 8 13.28 2.66 -9.58
CA GLN A 8 13.02 4.08 -9.46
C GLN A 8 11.61 4.35 -8.91
N ARG A 9 11.52 5.19 -7.87
CA ARG A 9 10.24 5.70 -7.34
C ARG A 9 9.47 6.47 -8.40
N GLY A 10 8.15 6.49 -8.29
CA GLY A 10 7.30 7.21 -9.25
C GLY A 10 7.16 6.48 -10.59
N THR A 11 7.35 5.16 -10.57
CA THR A 11 6.97 4.27 -11.66
C THR A 11 5.82 3.37 -11.20
N HIS A 12 4.94 2.99 -12.11
CA HIS A 12 3.81 2.10 -11.80
C HIS A 12 4.26 0.78 -11.15
N GLY A 13 5.37 0.21 -11.63
CA GLY A 13 5.95 -1.02 -11.07
C GLY A 13 6.40 -0.84 -9.62
N TYR A 14 7.12 0.25 -9.32
CA TYR A 14 7.53 0.57 -7.96
C TYR A 14 6.33 0.83 -7.05
N ASN A 15 5.35 1.60 -7.52
CA ASN A 15 4.14 1.93 -6.75
C ASN A 15 3.34 0.66 -6.42
N SER A 16 3.19 -0.24 -7.39
CA SER A 16 2.54 -1.55 -7.21
C SER A 16 3.29 -2.43 -6.21
N ALA A 17 4.61 -2.52 -6.33
CA ALA A 17 5.45 -3.29 -5.41
C ALA A 17 5.40 -2.72 -3.97
N PHE A 18 5.43 -1.39 -3.83
CA PHE A 18 5.30 -0.72 -2.54
C PHE A 18 3.95 -1.02 -1.89
N VAL A 19 2.84 -0.86 -2.60
CA VAL A 19 1.50 -1.12 -2.04
C VAL A 19 1.36 -2.59 -1.64
N LEU A 20 1.89 -3.52 -2.44
CA LEU A 20 1.90 -4.95 -2.09
C LEU A 20 2.70 -5.21 -0.80
N TRP A 21 3.86 -4.58 -0.66
CA TRP A 21 4.68 -4.69 0.55
C TRP A 21 3.94 -4.15 1.78
N VAL A 22 3.21 -3.03 1.65
CA VAL A 22 2.40 -2.49 2.75
C VAL A 22 1.26 -3.44 3.13
N TYR A 23 0.55 -4.03 2.16
CA TYR A 23 -0.48 -5.05 2.43
C TYR A 23 0.08 -6.23 3.25
N ARG A 24 1.22 -6.77 2.83
CA ARG A 24 1.84 -7.92 3.48
C ARG A 24 2.48 -7.59 4.83
N GLY A 25 3.12 -6.43 4.94
CA GLY A 25 3.81 -6.03 6.16
C GLY A 25 2.88 -5.49 7.25
N ILE A 26 1.90 -4.66 6.86
CA ILE A 26 1.03 -3.94 7.81
C ILE A 26 -0.28 -4.68 8.06
N LEU A 27 -0.91 -5.25 7.02
CA LEU A 27 -2.18 -5.99 7.19
C LEU A 27 -1.98 -7.51 7.29
N GLN A 28 -0.76 -8.01 7.05
CA GLN A 28 -0.47 -9.45 6.99
C GLN A 28 -1.44 -10.20 6.07
N ARG A 29 -1.75 -9.60 4.91
CA ARG A 29 -2.76 -10.10 3.99
C ARG A 29 -2.36 -9.89 2.53
N GLU A 30 -2.75 -10.83 1.67
CA GLU A 30 -2.75 -10.62 0.22
C GLU A 30 -3.90 -9.69 -0.20
N PRO A 31 -3.72 -8.79 -1.18
CA PRO A 31 -4.75 -7.80 -1.47
C PRO A 31 -6.12 -8.40 -1.89
N ASN A 32 -6.11 -9.57 -2.51
CA ASN A 32 -7.29 -10.32 -2.93
C ASN A 32 -7.72 -11.43 -1.97
N ALA A 33 -7.14 -11.52 -0.77
CA ALA A 33 -7.60 -12.49 0.22
C ALA A 33 -9.05 -12.19 0.65
N PRO A 34 -9.78 -13.20 1.17
CA PRO A 34 -11.07 -13.00 1.81
C PRO A 34 -10.99 -11.90 2.90
N PRO A 35 -12.07 -11.12 3.10
CA PRO A 35 -13.42 -11.33 2.60
C PRO A 35 -13.70 -10.74 1.20
N ASP A 36 -12.87 -9.80 0.74
CA ASP A 36 -13.18 -8.97 -0.44
C ASP A 36 -13.03 -9.72 -1.77
N ASN A 37 -12.10 -10.69 -1.83
CA ASN A 37 -11.81 -11.51 -3.02
C ASN A 37 -11.59 -10.70 -4.32
N ASN A 38 -11.14 -9.45 -4.21
CA ASN A 38 -10.92 -8.54 -5.33
C ASN A 38 -9.63 -7.72 -5.15
N TRP A 39 -9.24 -6.97 -6.16
CA TRP A 39 -8.02 -6.14 -6.16
C TRP A 39 -8.32 -4.64 -6.08
N ASP A 40 -9.54 -4.24 -5.71
CA ASP A 40 -9.98 -2.86 -5.89
C ASP A 40 -9.26 -1.91 -4.94
N GLY A 41 -9.07 -2.31 -3.67
CA GLY A 41 -8.27 -1.55 -2.71
C GLY A 41 -6.80 -1.41 -3.15
N PHE A 42 -6.21 -2.48 -3.68
CA PHE A 42 -4.86 -2.44 -4.23
C PHE A 42 -4.74 -1.48 -5.41
N LYS A 43 -5.63 -1.61 -6.40
CA LYS A 43 -5.67 -0.73 -7.58
C LYS A 43 -5.90 0.72 -7.19
N PHE A 44 -6.76 0.98 -6.20
CA PHE A 44 -6.99 2.32 -5.67
C PHE A 44 -5.69 2.95 -5.15
N TRP A 45 -4.98 2.26 -4.25
CA TRP A 45 -3.75 2.80 -3.65
C TRP A 45 -2.61 2.93 -4.66
N VAL A 46 -2.51 2.02 -5.63
CA VAL A 46 -1.58 2.16 -6.75
C VAL A 46 -1.92 3.39 -7.60
N GLY A 47 -3.19 3.59 -7.94
CA GLY A 47 -3.65 4.77 -8.68
C GLY A 47 -3.37 6.09 -7.94
N VAL A 48 -3.50 6.10 -6.61
CA VAL A 48 -3.14 7.26 -5.77
C VAL A 48 -1.66 7.62 -5.92
N LEU A 49 -0.76 6.63 -5.95
CA LEU A 49 0.68 6.87 -6.13
C LEU A 49 1.02 7.20 -7.59
N ASP A 50 0.37 6.55 -8.55
CA ASP A 50 0.58 6.82 -9.97
C ASP A 50 0.19 8.24 -10.37
N GLY A 51 -0.84 8.81 -9.74
CA GLY A 51 -1.20 10.22 -9.87
C GLY A 51 -0.13 11.20 -9.36
N THR A 52 0.95 10.71 -8.75
CA THR A 52 2.10 11.50 -8.28
C THR A 52 3.36 11.24 -9.10
N ASN A 53 3.28 10.43 -10.16
CA ASN A 53 4.40 10.21 -11.06
C ASN A 53 4.76 11.48 -11.85
N PRO A 54 6.04 11.69 -12.19
CA PRO A 54 7.19 10.85 -11.87
C PRO A 54 7.76 11.10 -10.46
N ASP A 55 7.31 12.16 -9.77
CA ASP A 55 7.90 12.66 -8.53
C ASP A 55 7.02 12.38 -7.31
N ALA A 56 7.01 11.10 -6.90
CA ALA A 56 6.37 10.70 -5.66
C ALA A 56 7.33 10.97 -4.48
N GLY A 57 7.08 12.06 -3.74
CA GLY A 57 7.82 12.38 -2.51
C GLY A 57 7.49 11.43 -1.34
N ASP A 58 8.37 11.37 -0.33
CA ASP A 58 8.19 10.52 0.87
C ASP A 58 6.84 10.71 1.55
N TYR A 59 6.33 11.95 1.54
CA TYR A 59 5.03 12.27 2.08
C TYR A 59 3.91 11.40 1.48
N LYS A 60 3.89 11.17 0.16
CA LYS A 60 2.83 10.40 -0.50
C LYS A 60 2.86 8.93 -0.11
N TYR A 61 4.04 8.32 -0.08
CA TYR A 61 4.20 6.95 0.39
C TYR A 61 3.84 6.80 1.88
N SER A 62 4.19 7.80 2.71
CA SER A 62 3.83 7.80 4.13
C SER A 62 2.31 7.90 4.35
N GLN A 63 1.58 8.60 3.47
CA GLN A 63 0.13 8.72 3.55
C GLN A 63 -0.57 7.40 3.18
N VAL A 64 -0.01 6.63 2.23
CA VAL A 64 -0.47 5.26 1.99
C VAL A 64 -0.25 4.41 3.24
N LEU A 65 0.96 4.40 3.80
CA LEU A 65 1.26 3.65 5.02
C LEU A 65 0.31 4.01 6.17
N LYS A 66 0.10 5.31 6.39
CA LYS A 66 -0.82 5.83 7.41
C LYS A 66 -2.25 5.37 7.16
N GLY A 67 -2.72 5.41 5.91
CA GLY A 67 -4.05 4.96 5.51
C GLY A 67 -4.32 3.52 5.91
N PHE A 68 -3.33 2.63 5.79
CA PHE A 68 -3.44 1.24 6.22
C PHE A 68 -3.52 1.13 7.74
N ILE A 69 -2.64 1.80 8.49
CA ILE A 69 -2.60 1.74 9.96
C ILE A 69 -3.89 2.30 10.60
N VAL A 70 -4.49 3.35 10.04
CA VAL A 70 -5.72 3.94 10.58
C VAL A 70 -6.99 3.25 10.09
N SER A 71 -6.87 2.31 9.15
CA SER A 71 -8.03 1.59 8.59
C SER A 71 -8.75 0.78 9.66
N THR A 72 -10.06 0.61 9.47
CA THR A 72 -10.86 -0.28 10.32
C THR A 72 -10.33 -1.71 10.27
N GLU A 73 -9.87 -2.20 9.11
CA GLU A 73 -9.29 -3.55 8.97
C GLU A 73 -8.07 -3.74 9.89
N TYR A 74 -7.12 -2.79 9.90
CA TYR A 74 -5.95 -2.86 10.78
C TYR A 74 -6.35 -2.88 12.26
N ARG A 75 -7.29 -2.02 12.66
CA ARG A 75 -7.79 -1.97 14.05
C ARG A 75 -8.53 -3.25 14.44
N SER A 76 -9.32 -3.85 13.56
CA SER A 76 -9.99 -5.12 13.85
C SER A 76 -9.02 -6.29 13.96
N ARG A 77 -7.90 -6.27 13.23
CA ARG A 77 -6.89 -7.33 13.27
C ARG A 77 -5.92 -7.20 14.45
N PHE A 78 -5.48 -5.98 14.75
CA PHE A 78 -4.35 -5.72 15.65
C PHE A 78 -4.63 -4.67 16.74
N GLY A 79 -5.83 -4.07 16.75
CA GLY A 79 -6.24 -3.15 17.80
C GLY A 79 -6.55 -3.85 19.12
N PRO A 80 -6.58 -3.11 20.24
CA PRO A 80 -6.94 -3.67 21.54
C PRO A 80 -8.38 -4.21 21.52
N PRO A 81 -8.66 -5.31 22.27
CA PRO A 81 -9.97 -5.93 22.35
C PRO A 81 -11.03 -5.06 23.03
#